data_AF-A0A067BZ29-F1
#
_entry.id   AF-A0A067BZ29-F1
#
_cell.length_a   1.000
_cell.length_b   1.000
_cell.length_c   1.000
_cell.angle_alpha   90.00
_cell.angle_beta   90.00
_cell.angle_gamma   90.00
#
_symmetry.space_group_name_H-M   'P 1'
#
loop_
_entity.id
_entity.type
_entity.pdbx_description
1 polymer ?
#
loop_
_entity_poly.entity_id
_entity_poly.type
_entity_poly.pdbx_seq_one_letter_code
_entity_poly.pdbx_strand_id
1 'polypeptide(L)'
;MEELLASLPDLLNCNDLPKLAFRCELASVLAKEYPHGVASILLKSLLGKLKLIYDTDRATTSEKVLSNDVLSFFASVLPSVGSLSVTFPEMAEESVQLLIKLRVQIAHQSSDLLAANPLLPALDVVVQRVFSQLVRMTPTTF
;
A
#
# COMPACT_ATOMS: atom_id res chain seq x y z
N MET A 1 -11.21 12.03 19.59
CA MET A 1 -10.87 11.02 18.56
C MET A 1 -10.82 11.63 17.16
N GLU A 2 -11.69 12.59 16.82
CA GLU A 2 -11.56 13.42 15.61
C GLU A 2 -10.26 14.24 15.53
N GLU A 3 -9.73 14.70 16.67
CA GLU A 3 -8.42 15.38 16.74
C GLU A 3 -7.26 14.52 16.24
N LEU A 4 -7.36 13.18 16.42
CA LEU A 4 -6.39 12.23 15.90
C LEU A 4 -6.44 12.19 14.37
N LEU A 5 -7.63 12.23 13.76
CA LEU A 5 -7.80 12.31 12.30
C LEU A 5 -7.18 13.57 11.71
N ALA A 6 -7.31 14.72 12.38
CA ALA A 6 -6.68 15.97 11.95
C ALA A 6 -5.14 15.92 11.99
N SER A 7 -4.57 15.12 12.90
CA SER A 7 -3.12 14.91 13.02
C SER A 7 -2.56 13.77 12.13
N LEU A 8 -3.43 12.97 11.49
CA LEU A 8 -3.01 11.85 10.64
C LEU A 8 -2.07 12.24 9.48
N PRO A 9 -2.22 13.40 8.80
CA PRO A 9 -1.28 13.77 7.73
C PRO A 9 0.15 13.93 8.24
N ASP A 10 0.32 14.56 9.40
CA ASP A 10 1.63 14.73 10.06
C ASP A 10 2.17 13.38 10.55
N LEU A 11 1.30 12.48 11.00
CA LEU A 11 1.66 11.12 11.36
C LEU A 11 2.15 10.33 10.13
N LEU A 12 1.56 10.50 8.96
CA LEU A 12 2.05 9.81 7.75
C LEU A 12 3.39 10.35 7.25
N ASN A 13 3.87 11.50 7.75
CA ASN A 13 5.19 12.05 7.46
C ASN A 13 6.32 11.40 8.28
N CYS A 14 6.43 10.07 8.24
CA CYS A 14 7.50 9.31 8.90
C CYS A 14 8.35 8.51 7.90
N ASN A 15 9.68 8.59 7.99
CA ASN A 15 10.60 7.85 7.11
C ASN A 15 10.97 6.45 7.66
N ASP A 16 10.55 6.15 8.89
CA ASP A 16 10.74 4.86 9.54
C ASP A 16 9.62 3.91 9.08
N LEU A 17 10.00 2.85 8.33
CA LEU A 17 9.05 1.92 7.71
C LEU A 17 8.16 1.19 8.73
N PRO A 18 8.67 0.63 9.84
CA PRO A 18 7.83 0.06 10.89
C PRO A 18 6.82 1.06 11.48
N LYS A 19 7.25 2.28 11.80
CA LYS A 19 6.35 3.32 12.32
C LYS A 19 5.30 3.71 11.30
N LEU A 20 5.69 3.83 10.03
CA LEU A 20 4.76 4.14 8.95
C LEU A 20 3.73 3.01 8.79
N ALA A 21 4.15 1.74 8.87
CA ALA A 21 3.24 0.60 8.77
C ALA A 21 2.16 0.61 9.86
N PHE A 22 2.57 0.82 11.12
CA PHE A 22 1.63 0.99 12.24
C PHE A 22 0.66 2.17 12.01
N ARG A 23 1.17 3.30 11.51
CA ARG A 23 0.33 4.49 11.25
C ARG A 23 -0.66 4.26 10.11
N CYS A 24 -0.30 3.48 9.10
CA CYS A 24 -1.22 3.06 8.03
C CYS A 24 -2.35 2.16 8.56
N GLU A 25 -2.02 1.23 9.45
CA GLU A 25 -3.01 0.38 10.11
C GLU A 25 -3.98 1.20 10.95
N LEU A 26 -3.45 2.09 11.81
CA LEU A 26 -4.26 3.00 12.61
C LEU A 26 -5.17 3.89 11.74
N ALA A 27 -4.63 4.46 10.66
CA ALA A 27 -5.41 5.26 9.72
C ALA A 27 -6.54 4.45 9.06
N SER A 28 -6.28 3.18 8.72
CA SER A 28 -7.30 2.29 8.15
C SER A 28 -8.44 2.01 9.13
N VAL A 29 -8.12 1.80 10.41
CA VAL A 29 -9.13 1.61 11.46
C VAL A 29 -9.95 2.88 11.66
N LEU A 30 -9.29 4.03 11.84
CA LEU A 30 -9.97 5.30 12.12
C LEU A 30 -10.85 5.76 10.95
N ALA A 31 -10.39 5.59 9.71
CA ALA A 31 -11.15 6.02 8.54
C ALA A 31 -12.39 5.16 8.26
N LYS A 32 -12.39 3.89 8.70
CA LYS A 32 -13.59 3.04 8.66
C LYS A 32 -14.62 3.47 9.70
N GLU A 33 -14.15 3.84 10.88
CA GLU A 33 -15.01 4.26 11.99
C GLU A 33 -15.58 5.67 11.75
N TYR A 34 -14.78 6.54 11.12
CA TYR A 34 -15.13 7.94 10.84
C TYR A 34 -14.89 8.28 9.35
N PRO A 35 -15.76 7.82 8.43
CA PRO A 35 -15.63 8.06 7.00
C PRO A 35 -16.02 9.50 6.65
N HIS A 36 -15.12 10.44 6.93
CA HIS A 36 -15.25 11.86 6.55
C HIS A 36 -14.30 12.20 5.41
N GLY A 37 -14.54 13.30 4.68
CA GLY A 37 -13.73 13.70 3.51
C GLY A 37 -12.22 13.85 3.78
N VAL A 38 -11.82 14.06 5.03
CA VAL A 38 -10.41 14.09 5.47
C VAL A 38 -9.70 12.75 5.24
N ALA A 39 -10.42 11.62 5.36
CA ALA A 39 -9.88 10.28 5.18
C ALA A 39 -9.51 9.96 3.71
N SER A 40 -10.23 10.53 2.74
CA SER A 40 -9.91 10.40 1.31
C SER A 40 -8.59 11.11 0.96
N ILE A 41 -8.38 12.32 1.49
CA ILE A 41 -7.13 13.09 1.34
C ILE A 41 -5.95 12.32 1.94
N LEU A 42 -6.15 11.69 3.10
CA LEU A 42 -5.14 10.85 3.76
C LEU A 42 -4.74 9.65 2.91
N LEU A 43 -5.71 8.95 2.32
CA LEU A 43 -5.44 7.82 1.44
C LEU A 43 -4.63 8.24 0.21
N LYS A 44 -4.95 9.38 -0.39
CA LYS A 44 -4.17 9.93 -1.52
C LYS A 44 -2.73 10.24 -1.14
N SER A 45 -2.52 10.91 -0.01
CA SER A 45 -1.17 11.20 0.51
C SER A 45 -0.40 9.91 0.78
N LEU A 46 -1.05 8.93 1.40
CA LEU A 46 -0.47 7.62 1.68
C LEU A 46 -0.04 6.90 0.39
N LEU A 47 -0.92 6.80 -0.61
CA LEU A 47 -0.61 6.17 -1.89
C LEU A 47 0.56 6.87 -2.61
N GLY A 48 0.59 8.21 -2.57
CA GLY A 48 1.72 8.99 -3.08
C GLY A 48 3.03 8.62 -2.39
N LYS A 49 3.00 8.49 -1.06
CA LYS A 49 4.17 8.09 -0.27
C LYS A 49 4.63 6.66 -0.55
N LEU A 50 3.70 5.73 -0.69
CA LEU A 50 4.01 4.34 -1.04
C LEU A 50 4.67 4.24 -2.42
N LYS A 51 4.16 4.99 -3.40
CA LYS A 51 4.79 5.10 -4.73
C LYS A 51 6.21 5.65 -4.61
N LEU A 52 6.43 6.69 -3.80
CA LEU A 52 7.75 7.27 -3.56
C LEU A 52 8.73 6.28 -2.92
N ILE A 53 8.29 5.52 -1.90
CA ILE A 53 9.12 4.49 -1.25
C ILE A 53 9.53 3.42 -2.26
N TYR A 54 8.57 2.95 -3.06
CA TYR A 54 8.83 1.99 -4.14
C TYR A 54 9.86 2.53 -5.15
N ASP A 55 9.62 3.72 -5.70
CA ASP A 55 10.46 4.28 -6.77
C ASP A 55 11.87 4.63 -6.24
N THR A 56 11.98 5.08 -4.98
CA THR A 56 13.26 5.41 -4.33
C THR A 56 14.09 4.15 -4.08
N ASP A 57 13.52 3.14 -3.41
CA ASP A 57 14.23 1.91 -3.08
C ASP A 57 14.71 1.20 -4.36
N ARG A 58 13.82 1.09 -5.35
CA ARG A 58 14.15 0.52 -6.66
C ARG A 58 15.25 1.29 -7.39
N ALA A 59 15.32 2.62 -7.25
CA ALA A 59 16.37 3.42 -7.87
C ALA A 59 17.74 3.26 -7.19
N THR A 60 17.76 2.88 -5.90
CA THR A 60 19.00 2.69 -5.14
C THR A 60 19.65 1.33 -5.34
N THR A 61 18.92 0.32 -5.82
CA THR A 61 19.46 -1.01 -6.08
C THR A 61 19.97 -1.12 -7.52
N SER A 62 21.15 -1.73 -7.70
CA SER A 62 21.79 -1.89 -9.02
C SER A 62 20.94 -2.69 -10.00
N GLU A 63 20.20 -3.68 -9.48
CA GLU A 63 19.35 -4.57 -10.27
C GLU A 63 17.92 -4.04 -10.41
N LYS A 64 17.62 -2.83 -9.91
CA LYS A 64 16.25 -2.25 -9.89
C LYS A 64 15.24 -3.18 -9.21
N VAL A 65 15.68 -3.77 -8.10
CA VAL A 65 14.96 -4.71 -7.25
C VAL A 65 14.50 -4.01 -5.96
N LEU A 66 13.45 -4.50 -5.32
CA LEU A 66 13.05 -4.04 -4.00
C LEU A 66 13.85 -4.76 -2.91
N SER A 67 14.29 -4.00 -1.90
CA SER A 67 14.95 -4.52 -0.70
C SER A 67 13.98 -5.32 0.18
N ASN A 68 14.53 -6.19 1.03
CA ASN A 68 13.72 -7.02 1.95
C ASN A 68 12.87 -6.18 2.91
N ASP A 69 13.41 -5.02 3.33
CA ASP A 69 12.71 -4.10 4.23
C ASP A 69 11.47 -3.52 3.55
N VAL A 70 11.61 -3.11 2.28
CA VAL A 70 10.51 -2.56 1.50
C VAL A 70 9.50 -3.63 1.11
N LEU A 71 9.93 -4.84 0.76
CA LEU A 71 9.04 -5.98 0.51
C LEU A 71 8.19 -6.30 1.76
N SER A 72 8.82 -6.38 2.93
CA SER A 72 8.14 -6.64 4.20
C SER A 72 7.18 -5.52 4.57
N PHE A 73 7.59 -4.27 4.35
CA PHE A 73 6.76 -3.09 4.56
C PHE A 73 5.50 -3.14 3.68
N PHE A 74 5.63 -3.39 2.37
CA PHE A 74 4.47 -3.50 1.50
C PHE A 74 3.52 -4.63 1.90
N ALA A 75 4.06 -5.80 2.28
CA ALA A 75 3.24 -6.92 2.73
C ALA A 75 2.41 -6.55 3.98
N SER A 76 2.96 -5.72 4.87
CA SER A 76 2.26 -5.24 6.07
C SER A 76 1.22 -4.15 5.81
N VAL A 77 1.47 -3.24 4.85
CA VAL A 77 0.64 -2.03 4.65
C VAL A 77 -0.49 -2.23 3.64
N LEU A 78 -0.28 -3.08 2.63
CA LEU A 78 -1.27 -3.29 1.57
C LEU A 78 -2.67 -3.69 2.06
N PRO A 79 -2.86 -4.53 3.09
CA PRO A 79 -4.19 -4.83 3.61
C PRO A 79 -4.94 -3.57 4.11
N SER A 80 -4.23 -2.69 4.81
CA SER A 80 -4.77 -1.42 5.33
C SER A 80 -5.17 -0.49 4.20
N VAL A 81 -4.31 -0.35 3.18
CA VAL A 81 -4.57 0.43 1.96
C VAL A 81 -5.76 -0.13 1.20
N GLY A 82 -5.75 -1.44 0.93
CA GLY A 82 -6.84 -2.12 0.23
C GLY A 82 -8.18 -1.91 0.89
N SER A 83 -8.20 -1.96 2.22
CA SER A 83 -9.42 -1.74 2.95
C SER A 83 -9.90 -0.29 2.93
N LEU A 84 -8.99 0.69 2.93
CA LEU A 84 -9.33 2.10 2.77
C LEU A 84 -9.88 2.38 1.38
N SER A 85 -9.29 1.81 0.35
CA SER A 85 -9.71 2.00 -1.05
C SER A 85 -11.07 1.38 -1.36
N VAL A 86 -11.54 0.41 -0.56
CA VAL A 86 -12.94 -0.04 -0.58
C VAL A 86 -13.88 1.01 0.02
N THR A 87 -13.47 1.67 1.09
CA THR A 87 -14.26 2.71 1.76
C THR A 87 -14.34 3.99 0.92
N PHE A 88 -13.30 4.30 0.14
CA PHE A 88 -13.18 5.49 -0.72
C PHE A 88 -12.96 5.07 -2.18
N PRO A 89 -14.03 4.76 -2.95
CA PRO A 89 -13.92 4.23 -4.31
C PRO A 89 -13.20 5.15 -5.28
N GLU A 90 -13.21 6.46 -5.05
CA GLU A 90 -12.49 7.45 -5.87
C GLU A 90 -10.97 7.23 -5.87
N MET A 91 -10.45 6.48 -4.89
CA MET A 91 -9.02 6.14 -4.76
C MET A 91 -8.70 4.72 -5.24
N ALA A 92 -9.71 3.96 -5.71
CA ALA A 92 -9.53 2.57 -6.13
C ALA A 92 -8.55 2.46 -7.31
N GLU A 93 -8.61 3.36 -8.28
CA GLU A 93 -7.73 3.36 -9.45
C GLU A 93 -6.25 3.50 -9.04
N GLU A 94 -5.93 4.51 -8.23
CA GLU A 94 -4.54 4.76 -7.78
C GLU A 94 -3.98 3.57 -6.99
N SER A 95 -4.85 2.89 -6.24
CA SER A 95 -4.53 1.69 -5.48
C SER A 95 -4.25 0.51 -6.40
N VAL A 96 -5.10 0.29 -7.40
CA VAL A 96 -4.91 -0.75 -8.43
C VAL A 96 -3.61 -0.53 -9.20
N GLN A 97 -3.30 0.71 -9.58
CA GLN A 97 -2.03 1.04 -10.24
C GLN A 97 -0.80 0.65 -9.39
N LEU A 98 -0.85 0.89 -8.07
CA LEU A 98 0.22 0.46 -7.16
C LEU A 98 0.34 -1.07 -7.10
N LEU A 99 -0.79 -1.78 -7.01
CA LEU A 99 -0.81 -3.25 -6.99
C LEU A 99 -0.24 -3.86 -8.28
N ILE A 100 -0.57 -3.26 -9.44
CA ILE A 100 -0.02 -3.68 -10.74
C ILE A 100 1.49 -3.45 -10.78
N LYS A 101 1.96 -2.27 -10.35
CA LYS A 101 3.41 -1.98 -10.24
C LYS A 101 4.12 -3.05 -9.40
N LEU A 102 3.59 -3.38 -8.22
CA LEU A 102 4.16 -4.38 -7.33
C LEU A 102 4.15 -5.79 -7.96
N ARG A 103 3.08 -6.18 -8.67
CA ARG A 103 3.04 -7.48 -9.38
C ARG A 103 4.09 -7.60 -10.46
N VAL A 104 4.26 -6.57 -11.27
CA VAL A 104 5.32 -6.54 -12.31
C VAL A 104 6.70 -6.67 -11.65
N GLN A 105 6.91 -5.97 -10.54
CA GLN A 105 8.16 -6.02 -9.80
C GLN A 105 8.43 -7.39 -9.17
N ILE A 106 7.42 -8.03 -8.58
CA ILE A 106 7.52 -9.39 -8.04
C ILE A 106 7.90 -10.37 -9.14
N ALA A 107 7.26 -10.28 -10.32
CA ALA A 107 7.57 -11.14 -11.45
C ALA A 107 9.03 -10.96 -11.92
N HIS A 108 9.48 -9.70 -12.07
CA HIS A 108 10.85 -9.37 -12.42
C HIS A 108 11.88 -9.91 -11.41
N GLN A 109 11.66 -9.68 -10.11
CA GLN A 109 12.56 -10.19 -9.06
C GLN A 109 12.53 -11.71 -8.92
N SER A 110 11.41 -12.35 -9.26
CA SER A 110 11.28 -13.81 -9.19
C SER A 110 11.90 -14.53 -10.38
N SER A 111 11.94 -13.89 -11.56
CA SER A 111 12.56 -14.48 -12.76
C SER A 111 14.06 -14.25 -12.84
N ASP A 112 14.53 -13.09 -12.36
CA ASP A 112 15.89 -12.62 -12.67
C ASP A 112 16.91 -12.94 -11.57
N LEU A 113 16.45 -13.26 -10.35
CA LEU A 113 17.34 -13.60 -9.22
C LEU A 113 17.51 -15.12 -9.08
N LEU A 114 18.77 -15.57 -9.11
CA LEU A 114 19.16 -16.98 -8.88
C LEU A 114 18.76 -17.51 -7.49
N ALA A 115 18.50 -16.62 -6.53
CA ALA A 115 18.05 -16.95 -5.18
C ALA A 115 16.58 -16.55 -4.99
N ALA A 116 15.73 -17.54 -4.71
CA ALA A 116 14.32 -17.30 -4.40
C ALA A 116 14.20 -16.52 -3.09
N ASN A 117 13.76 -15.26 -3.18
CA ASN A 117 13.46 -14.46 -1.99
C ASN A 117 12.09 -14.88 -1.43
N PRO A 118 12.03 -15.43 -0.19
CA PRO A 118 10.79 -15.95 0.39
C PRO A 118 9.74 -14.87 0.66
N LEU A 119 10.12 -13.58 0.65
CA LEU A 119 9.19 -12.46 0.81
C LEU A 119 8.38 -12.19 -0.46
N LEU A 120 8.86 -12.59 -1.64
CA LEU A 120 8.17 -12.34 -2.90
C LEU A 120 6.83 -13.11 -3.00
N PRO A 121 6.76 -14.42 -2.71
CA PRO A 121 5.48 -15.13 -2.68
C PRO A 121 4.52 -14.59 -1.62
N ALA A 122 5.04 -14.20 -0.44
CA ALA A 122 4.22 -13.65 0.64
C ALA A 122 3.57 -12.32 0.23
N LEU A 123 4.36 -11.41 -0.35
CA LEU A 123 3.84 -10.16 -0.91
C LEU A 123 2.85 -10.41 -2.03
N ASP A 124 3.11 -11.40 -2.89
CA ASP A 124 2.24 -11.73 -4.01
C ASP A 124 0.83 -12.15 -3.57
N VAL A 125 0.75 -12.99 -2.54
CA VAL A 125 -0.52 -13.40 -1.92
C VAL A 125 -1.29 -12.20 -1.38
N VAL A 126 -0.59 -11.26 -0.74
CA VAL A 126 -1.21 -10.03 -0.21
C VAL A 126 -1.74 -9.16 -1.35
N VAL A 127 -0.95 -8.96 -2.41
CA VAL A 127 -1.38 -8.17 -3.58
C VAL A 127 -2.61 -8.79 -4.23
N GLN A 128 -2.62 -10.11 -4.46
CA GLN A 128 -3.77 -10.81 -5.04
C GLN A 128 -5.02 -10.68 -4.16
N ARG A 129 -4.86 -10.81 -2.84
CA ARG A 129 -5.97 -10.67 -1.89
C ARG A 129 -6.57 -9.27 -1.96
N VAL A 130 -5.75 -8.23 -1.90
CA VAL A 130 -6.21 -6.84 -1.97
C VAL A 130 -6.88 -6.55 -3.32
N PHE A 131 -6.28 -7.01 -4.42
CA PHE A 131 -6.88 -6.87 -5.75
C PHE A 131 -8.26 -7.53 -5.81
N SER A 132 -8.40 -8.76 -5.30
CA SER A 132 -9.68 -9.46 -5.25
C SER A 132 -10.72 -8.74 -4.38
N GLN A 133 -10.29 -8.11 -3.29
CA GLN A 133 -11.16 -7.33 -2.41
C GLN A 133 -11.70 -6.09 -3.12
N LEU A 134 -10.85 -5.36 -3.85
CA LEU A 134 -11.28 -4.18 -4.62
C LEU A 134 -12.26 -4.57 -5.71
N VAL A 135 -11.96 -5.61 -6.50
CA VAL A 135 -12.85 -6.09 -7.59
C VAL A 135 -14.23 -6.47 -7.07
N ARG A 136 -14.32 -7.17 -5.93
CA ARG A 136 -15.59 -7.61 -5.34
C ARG A 136 -16.44 -6.46 -4.78
N MET A 137 -15.82 -5.34 -4.45
CA MET A 137 -16.48 -4.20 -3.79
C MET A 137 -16.78 -3.04 -4.74
N THR A 138 -16.17 -3.01 -5.93
CA THR A 138 -16.65 -2.14 -7.02
C THR A 138 -18.08 -2.54 -7.37
N PRO A 139 -19.08 -1.65 -7.22
CA PRO A 139 -20.43 -1.97 -7.65
C PRO A 139 -20.39 -2.29 -9.14
N THR A 140 -20.97 -3.44 -9.50
CA THR A 140 -21.22 -3.82 -10.90
C THR A 140 -22.29 -2.90 -11.46
N THR A 141 -21.95 -1.66 -11.79
CA THR A 141 -22.75 -0.84 -12.70
C THR A 141 -22.35 -1.22 -14.11
N PHE A 142 -23.01 -2.28 -14.61
CA PHE A 142 -23.21 -2.50 -16.04
C PHE A 142 -24.61 -2.01 -16.40
#